data_AF-A0A7Y5S0M9-F1
#
_entry.id   AF-A0A7Y5S0M9-F1
#
_cell.length_a   1.000
_cell.length_b   1.000
_cell.length_c   1.000
_cell.angle_alpha   90.00
_cell.angle_beta   90.00
_cell.angle_gamma   90.00
#
_symmetry.space_group_name_H-M   'P 1'
#
loop_
_entity.id
_entity.type
_entity.pdbx_description
1 polymer ?
#
loop_
_entity_poly.entity_id
_entity_poly.type
_entity_poly.pdbx_seq_one_letter_code
_entity_poly.pdbx_strand_id
1 'polypeptide(L)'
;MHYGLLILLLLASQSTQPANQSAIARQFPPLPDMTSDEPDYFAWVADRVAGDMPMEENAAPLYLELFGRMSSAVQELGFKGFRTDRDITRSSAPAPWDPEQHPEWEESYRRSQEAMQKYARAAAKPFALFPFFHDEKEKPEERLLYYALTPYLPYMRTYSMHLSEMAWRAPGGRVSAERLIAACRTSLQVARQVERMPLMRTHLAGGGLRVVAYEDLRYALRYDVFSAGELADALRMLEAHDALPPPLSHCLAGEAATIFDMVRAAADRSRPPLGKEHIRDALSLVRSRQIDARETVEHVLEYLVEAALFAEKPYAAESRSLASNLEAGGASPSMLTKMVFPDFSQLYSLDRRVRAERAGTRLLLHLHAFHKAHGRWPATLDELPADAKPYVIDPYRNGPFIYRLTDGQPLLYSVGADAEDNGGAHDWQWGEYWRARDYVLWPIPDRPIE
;
A
#
# COMPACT_ATOMS: atom_id res chain seq x y z
N MET A 1 16.95 -16.15 34.69
CA MET A 1 15.68 -16.32 35.44
C MET A 1 14.79 -15.06 35.45
N HIS A 2 14.82 -14.22 34.40
CA HIS A 2 14.02 -12.98 34.31
C HIS A 2 13.13 -12.87 33.05
N TYR A 3 13.13 -13.88 32.17
CA TYR A 3 12.23 -13.92 31.01
C TYR A 3 10.85 -14.54 31.30
N GLY A 4 10.71 -15.32 32.38
CA GLY A 4 9.45 -16.00 32.73
C GLY A 4 8.36 -15.09 33.31
N LEU A 5 8.74 -13.96 33.93
CA LEU A 5 7.77 -13.04 34.53
C LEU A 5 7.12 -12.09 33.50
N LEU A 6 7.82 -11.80 32.39
CA LEU A 6 7.30 -10.94 31.32
C LEU A 6 6.23 -11.64 30.47
N ILE A 7 6.38 -12.95 30.25
CA ILE A 7 5.39 -13.78 29.53
C ILE A 7 4.10 -13.93 30.36
N LEU A 8 4.22 -14.10 31.68
CA LEU A 8 3.04 -14.20 32.57
C LEU A 8 2.26 -12.89 32.70
N LEU A 9 2.91 -11.72 32.58
CA LEU A 9 2.22 -10.42 32.56
C LEU A 9 1.55 -10.13 31.20
N LEU A 10 2.09 -10.65 30.09
CA LEU A 10 1.43 -10.59 28.77
C LEU A 10 0.19 -11.52 28.69
N LEU A 11 0.20 -12.64 29.42
CA LEU A 11 -0.94 -13.56 29.49
C LEU A 11 -2.04 -13.12 30.47
N ALA A 12 -1.71 -12.30 31.48
CA ALA A 12 -2.69 -11.81 32.46
C ALA A 12 -3.60 -10.68 31.94
N SER A 13 -3.30 -10.06 30.79
CA SER A 13 -4.14 -9.03 30.15
C SER A 13 -5.17 -9.59 29.14
N GLN A 14 -5.28 -10.92 29.00
CA GLN A 14 -6.09 -11.57 27.96
C GLN A 14 -7.60 -11.70 28.23
N SER A 15 -8.14 -11.16 29.34
CA SER A 15 -9.57 -11.37 29.66
C SER A 15 -10.56 -10.68 28.69
N THR A 16 -10.09 -9.82 27.79
CA THR A 16 -10.87 -9.21 26.69
C THR A 16 -10.46 -9.71 25.29
N GLN A 17 -9.45 -10.56 25.17
CA GLN A 17 -8.94 -11.05 23.87
C GLN A 17 -9.82 -12.05 23.10
N PRO A 18 -10.59 -12.97 23.71
CA PRO A 18 -11.21 -14.05 22.94
C PRO A 18 -12.28 -13.55 21.96
N ALA A 19 -12.97 -12.45 22.27
CA ALA A 19 -14.00 -11.87 21.40
C ALA A 19 -13.39 -11.25 20.13
N ASN A 20 -12.31 -10.47 20.27
CA ASN A 20 -11.64 -9.83 19.14
C ASN A 20 -10.93 -10.85 18.24
N GLN A 21 -10.29 -11.86 18.83
CA GLN A 21 -9.67 -12.94 18.07
C GLN A 21 -10.71 -13.72 17.25
N SER A 22 -11.88 -14.04 17.84
CA SER A 22 -12.97 -14.68 17.10
C SER A 22 -13.50 -13.81 15.95
N ALA A 23 -13.59 -12.50 16.15
CA ALA A 23 -14.04 -11.58 15.11
C ALA A 23 -13.05 -11.47 13.94
N ILE A 24 -11.75 -11.39 14.22
CA ILE A 24 -10.70 -11.36 13.19
C ILE A 24 -10.62 -12.72 12.47
N ALA A 25 -10.65 -13.83 13.19
CA ALA A 25 -10.59 -15.17 12.60
C ALA A 25 -11.72 -15.44 11.58
N ARG A 26 -12.91 -14.86 11.77
CA ARG A 26 -14.02 -14.97 10.79
C ARG A 26 -13.75 -14.28 9.46
N GLN A 27 -12.77 -13.39 9.38
CA GLN A 27 -12.38 -12.72 8.14
C GLN A 27 -11.54 -13.64 7.25
N PHE A 28 -10.89 -14.64 7.84
CA PHE A 28 -10.02 -15.60 7.16
C PHE A 28 -10.82 -16.65 6.38
N PRO A 29 -10.20 -17.28 5.38
CA PRO A 29 -10.85 -18.32 4.60
C PRO A 29 -11.16 -19.56 5.44
N PRO A 30 -12.18 -20.35 5.05
CA PRO A 30 -12.45 -21.63 5.69
C PRO A 30 -11.22 -22.54 5.58
N LEU A 31 -10.97 -23.34 6.61
CA LEU A 31 -9.93 -24.37 6.57
C LEU A 31 -10.31 -25.42 5.51
N PRO A 32 -9.35 -25.93 4.71
CA PRO A 32 -9.59 -27.07 3.83
C PRO A 32 -9.85 -28.32 4.69
N ASP A 33 -10.88 -29.10 4.33
CA ASP A 33 -11.21 -30.36 5.01
C ASP A 33 -10.28 -31.52 4.59
N MET A 34 -9.44 -31.29 3.58
CA MET A 34 -8.58 -32.28 2.92
C MET A 34 -9.36 -33.47 2.35
N THR A 35 -10.68 -33.31 2.11
CA THR A 35 -11.58 -34.30 1.50
C THR A 35 -12.18 -33.76 0.20
N SER A 36 -13.37 -34.19 -0.23
CA SER A 36 -13.91 -33.87 -1.56
C SER A 36 -14.75 -32.58 -1.65
N ASP A 37 -15.30 -32.07 -0.53
CA ASP A 37 -16.14 -30.86 -0.51
C ASP A 37 -15.28 -29.62 -0.17
N GLU A 38 -14.35 -29.30 -1.06
CA GLU A 38 -13.29 -28.33 -0.77
C GLU A 38 -13.69 -26.87 -1.08
N PRO A 39 -13.21 -25.90 -0.28
CA PRO A 39 -13.41 -24.48 -0.59
C PRO A 39 -12.76 -24.06 -1.91
N ASP A 40 -13.50 -23.31 -2.73
CA ASP A 40 -12.92 -22.59 -3.88
C ASP A 40 -12.32 -21.26 -3.41
N TYR A 41 -11.01 -21.25 -3.19
CA TYR A 41 -10.30 -20.04 -2.75
C TYR A 41 -10.26 -18.93 -3.81
N PHE A 42 -10.39 -19.25 -5.10
CA PHE A 42 -10.49 -18.23 -6.15
C PHE A 42 -11.84 -17.50 -6.06
N ALA A 43 -12.92 -18.26 -5.92
CA ALA A 43 -14.26 -17.69 -5.68
C ALA A 43 -14.29 -16.90 -4.38
N TRP A 44 -13.70 -17.42 -3.30
CA TRP A 44 -13.63 -16.72 -2.01
C TRP A 44 -12.93 -15.35 -2.10
N VAL A 45 -11.85 -15.25 -2.88
CA VAL A 45 -11.17 -13.97 -3.14
C VAL A 45 -12.05 -13.07 -4.00
N ALA A 46 -12.64 -13.60 -5.08
CA ALA A 46 -13.49 -12.84 -5.99
C ALA A 46 -14.69 -12.21 -5.26
N ASP A 47 -15.37 -12.98 -4.40
CA ASP A 47 -16.51 -12.55 -3.59
C ASP A 47 -16.12 -11.40 -2.65
N ARG A 48 -14.90 -11.37 -2.11
CA ARG A 48 -14.42 -10.28 -1.25
C ARG A 48 -14.12 -9.00 -2.01
N VAL A 49 -13.64 -9.11 -3.25
CA VAL A 49 -13.37 -7.94 -4.09
C VAL A 49 -14.67 -7.31 -4.56
N ALA A 50 -15.58 -8.13 -5.09
CA ALA A 50 -16.86 -7.68 -5.63
C ALA A 50 -17.87 -7.32 -4.52
N GLY A 51 -17.88 -8.06 -3.41
CA GLY A 51 -18.95 -7.95 -2.41
C GLY A 51 -20.32 -8.09 -3.07
N ASP A 52 -21.25 -7.21 -2.70
CA ASP A 52 -22.59 -7.15 -3.30
C ASP A 52 -22.68 -6.24 -4.55
N MET A 53 -21.55 -5.75 -5.07
CA MET A 53 -21.56 -4.82 -6.20
C MET A 53 -21.83 -5.56 -7.51
N PRO A 54 -22.62 -4.95 -8.42
CA PRO A 54 -22.96 -5.61 -9.66
C PRO A 54 -21.78 -5.56 -10.66
N MET A 55 -21.67 -6.57 -11.52
CA MET A 55 -20.49 -6.77 -12.37
C MET A 55 -20.30 -5.68 -13.44
N GLU A 56 -21.32 -4.93 -13.82
CA GLU A 56 -21.24 -3.75 -14.68
C GLU A 56 -20.48 -2.57 -14.03
N GLU A 57 -20.28 -2.63 -12.71
CA GLU A 57 -19.45 -1.68 -11.97
C GLU A 57 -17.99 -2.15 -11.83
N ASN A 58 -17.65 -3.32 -12.38
CA ASN A 58 -16.27 -3.80 -12.43
C ASN A 58 -15.45 -2.98 -13.46
N ALA A 59 -14.37 -2.35 -13.00
CA ALA A 59 -13.44 -1.59 -13.84
C ALA A 59 -12.49 -2.47 -14.66
N ALA A 60 -12.29 -3.74 -14.29
CA ALA A 60 -11.26 -4.59 -14.89
C ALA A 60 -11.36 -4.71 -16.43
N PRO A 61 -12.56 -4.85 -17.04
CA PRO A 61 -12.67 -4.85 -18.50
C PRO A 61 -12.12 -3.58 -19.17
N LEU A 62 -12.35 -2.40 -18.57
CA LEU A 62 -11.85 -1.12 -19.09
C LEU A 62 -10.34 -1.03 -19.00
N TYR A 63 -9.76 -1.52 -17.90
CA TYR A 63 -8.31 -1.60 -17.76
C TYR A 63 -7.68 -2.58 -18.75
N LEU A 64 -8.31 -3.75 -18.95
CA LEU A 64 -7.79 -4.76 -19.88
C LEU A 64 -7.88 -4.30 -21.34
N GLU A 65 -8.95 -3.59 -21.71
CA GLU A 65 -9.03 -2.92 -23.02
C GLU A 65 -7.90 -1.90 -23.18
N LEU A 66 -7.63 -1.10 -22.14
CA LEU A 66 -6.60 -0.07 -22.16
C LEU A 66 -5.17 -0.64 -22.21
N PHE A 67 -4.89 -1.67 -21.42
CA PHE A 67 -3.56 -2.29 -21.34
C PHE A 67 -3.28 -3.19 -22.55
N GLY A 68 -4.33 -3.62 -23.27
CA GLY A 68 -4.22 -4.50 -24.42
C GLY A 68 -3.64 -5.85 -24.03
N ARG A 69 -2.77 -6.41 -24.88
CA ARG A 69 -1.99 -7.59 -24.51
C ARG A 69 -0.92 -7.17 -23.51
N MET A 70 -1.19 -7.41 -22.23
CA MET A 70 -0.21 -7.21 -21.18
C MET A 70 1.01 -8.09 -21.46
N SER A 71 2.08 -7.47 -21.93
CA SER A 71 3.40 -8.09 -22.06
C SER A 71 4.17 -7.92 -20.75
N SER A 72 5.32 -8.59 -20.62
CA SER A 72 6.21 -8.36 -19.48
C SER A 72 6.91 -6.99 -19.54
N ALA A 73 6.76 -6.23 -20.64
CA ALA A 73 7.50 -5.00 -20.89
C ALA A 73 6.57 -3.78 -20.90
N VAL A 74 6.26 -3.26 -19.71
CA VAL A 74 5.64 -1.92 -19.52
C VAL A 74 6.38 -0.80 -20.27
N GLN A 75 7.65 -1.04 -20.62
CA GLN A 75 8.50 -0.22 -21.47
C GLN A 75 7.88 0.11 -22.83
N GLU A 76 7.02 -0.77 -23.36
CA GLU A 76 6.36 -0.59 -24.65
C GLU A 76 5.33 0.56 -24.65
N LEU A 77 4.93 1.06 -23.47
CA LEU A 77 4.05 2.23 -23.36
C LEU A 77 4.72 3.51 -23.88
N GLY A 78 6.06 3.57 -23.90
CA GLY A 78 6.80 4.72 -24.46
C GLY A 78 6.54 6.05 -23.75
N PHE A 79 6.09 6.00 -22.50
CA PHE A 79 5.90 7.18 -21.66
C PHE A 79 7.26 7.84 -21.34
N LYS A 80 7.24 9.16 -21.18
CA LYS A 80 8.43 9.99 -21.04
C LYS A 80 8.12 11.10 -20.04
N GLY A 81 8.96 11.19 -19.01
CA GLY A 81 8.81 12.14 -17.92
C GLY A 81 9.73 11.81 -16.74
N PHE A 82 9.63 12.62 -15.69
CA PHE A 82 10.55 12.62 -14.54
C PHE A 82 10.43 11.38 -13.61
N ARG A 83 9.32 10.62 -13.70
CA ARG A 83 9.06 9.33 -13.02
C ARG A 83 9.17 8.12 -13.97
N THR A 84 8.90 8.28 -15.26
CA THR A 84 8.76 7.20 -16.24
C THR A 84 9.97 7.02 -17.15
N ASP A 85 10.81 8.05 -17.31
CA ASP A 85 12.02 7.94 -18.12
C ASP A 85 13.15 7.21 -17.36
N ARG A 86 13.75 6.24 -18.02
CA ARG A 86 14.78 5.35 -17.45
C ARG A 86 16.18 5.94 -17.50
N ASP A 87 16.40 6.88 -18.42
CA ASP A 87 17.69 7.54 -18.59
C ASP A 87 17.95 8.55 -17.46
N ILE A 88 16.91 8.91 -16.71
CA ILE A 88 17.02 9.62 -15.45
C ILE A 88 17.30 8.56 -14.40
N THR A 89 18.57 8.43 -14.00
CA THR A 89 19.09 7.38 -13.09
C THR A 89 18.44 7.38 -11.69
N ARG A 90 17.54 8.32 -11.40
CA ARG A 90 16.74 8.42 -10.18
C ARG A 90 15.34 8.94 -10.50
N SER A 91 14.33 8.43 -9.80
CA SER A 91 13.02 9.10 -9.71
C SER A 91 13.26 10.54 -9.26
N SER A 92 13.09 11.49 -10.16
CA SER A 92 13.26 12.89 -9.83
C SER A 92 12.01 13.37 -9.10
N ALA A 93 12.20 14.35 -8.21
CA ALA A 93 11.12 14.94 -7.47
C ALA A 93 10.08 15.56 -8.43
N PRO A 94 8.77 15.51 -8.12
CA PRO A 94 7.78 16.21 -8.91
C PRO A 94 8.09 17.70 -9.00
N ALA A 95 8.11 18.23 -10.22
CA ALA A 95 8.42 19.62 -10.49
C ALA A 95 7.67 20.13 -11.74
N PRO A 96 7.32 21.43 -11.80
CA PRO A 96 6.78 22.03 -13.01
C PRO A 96 7.74 21.85 -14.18
N TRP A 97 7.20 21.57 -15.37
CA TRP A 97 7.99 21.48 -16.60
C TRP A 97 7.34 22.26 -17.74
N ASP A 98 8.18 22.90 -18.55
CA ASP A 98 7.77 23.68 -19.72
C ASP A 98 7.79 22.80 -20.98
N PRO A 99 6.68 22.69 -21.73
CA PRO A 99 6.64 21.91 -22.98
C PRO A 99 7.63 22.39 -24.05
N GLU A 100 8.08 23.65 -24.03
CA GLU A 100 9.11 24.15 -24.96
C GLU A 100 10.51 23.63 -24.62
N GLN A 101 10.77 23.38 -23.32
CA GLN A 101 12.04 22.87 -22.82
C GLN A 101 12.13 21.33 -22.85
N HIS A 102 10.98 20.66 -22.88
CA HIS A 102 10.85 19.20 -22.87
C HIS A 102 9.97 18.70 -24.03
N PRO A 103 10.39 18.86 -25.30
CA PRO A 103 9.58 18.50 -26.47
C PRO A 103 9.18 17.02 -26.51
N GLU A 104 10.03 16.13 -26.00
CA GLU A 104 9.76 14.69 -25.89
C GLU A 104 8.69 14.35 -24.84
N TRP A 105 8.64 15.10 -23.73
CA TRP A 105 7.58 14.96 -22.72
C TRP A 105 6.27 15.53 -23.27
N GLU A 106 6.31 16.63 -24.00
CA GLU A 106 5.15 17.21 -24.67
C GLU A 106 4.57 16.26 -25.74
N GLU A 107 5.42 15.61 -26.54
CA GLU A 107 4.97 14.61 -27.50
C GLU A 107 4.30 13.43 -26.77
N SER A 108 4.92 12.92 -25.71
CA SER A 108 4.36 11.85 -24.88
C SER A 108 3.02 12.23 -24.27
N TYR A 109 2.91 13.45 -23.71
CA TYR A 109 1.67 14.04 -23.19
C TYR A 109 0.56 14.05 -24.26
N ARG A 110 0.85 14.52 -25.49
CA ARG A 110 -0.14 14.58 -26.58
C ARG A 110 -0.62 13.20 -27.02
N ARG A 111 0.31 12.25 -27.20
CA ARG A 111 -0.02 10.89 -27.66
C ARG A 111 -0.84 10.07 -26.65
N SER A 112 -0.72 10.40 -25.36
CA SER A 112 -1.30 9.60 -24.27
C SER A 112 -2.62 10.15 -23.71
N GLN A 113 -3.13 11.30 -24.19
CA GLN A 113 -4.32 11.94 -23.62
C GLN A 113 -5.56 11.04 -23.61
N GLU A 114 -5.86 10.37 -24.73
CA GLU A 114 -7.02 9.48 -24.83
C GLU A 114 -6.88 8.28 -23.88
N ALA A 115 -5.68 7.72 -23.78
CA ALA A 115 -5.37 6.62 -22.88
C ALA A 115 -5.56 7.04 -21.40
N MET A 116 -5.14 8.24 -21.02
CA MET A 116 -5.37 8.77 -19.67
C MET A 116 -6.85 9.04 -19.38
N GLN A 117 -7.63 9.48 -20.36
CA GLN A 117 -9.08 9.63 -20.19
C GLN A 117 -9.77 8.27 -20.00
N LYS A 118 -9.36 7.23 -20.73
CA LYS A 118 -9.81 5.84 -20.50
C LYS A 118 -9.43 5.36 -19.11
N TYR A 119 -8.18 5.60 -18.70
CA TYR A 119 -7.68 5.25 -17.37
C TYR A 119 -8.48 5.91 -16.25
N ALA A 120 -8.73 7.22 -16.35
CA ALA A 120 -9.53 7.97 -15.37
C ALA A 120 -10.99 7.49 -15.32
N ARG A 121 -11.59 7.11 -16.46
CA ARG A 121 -12.93 6.50 -16.49
C ARG A 121 -12.98 5.14 -15.81
N ALA A 122 -11.95 4.31 -16.00
CA ALA A 122 -11.82 3.04 -15.29
C ALA A 122 -11.63 3.26 -13.78
N ALA A 123 -10.81 4.23 -13.38
CA ALA A 123 -10.60 4.58 -11.97
C ALA A 123 -11.88 5.07 -11.28
N ALA A 124 -12.78 5.74 -12.00
CA ALA A 124 -14.04 6.24 -11.45
C ALA A 124 -15.00 5.13 -10.99
N LYS A 125 -14.82 3.88 -11.45
CA LYS A 125 -15.61 2.72 -11.03
C LYS A 125 -15.32 2.33 -9.57
N PRO A 126 -16.28 1.69 -8.87
CA PRO A 126 -16.11 1.41 -7.43
C PRO A 126 -15.16 0.25 -7.12
N PHE A 127 -14.89 -0.67 -8.06
CA PHE A 127 -13.97 -1.79 -7.87
C PHE A 127 -13.36 -2.28 -9.19
N ALA A 128 -12.31 -3.08 -9.08
CA ALA A 128 -11.70 -3.79 -10.21
C ALA A 128 -11.41 -5.24 -9.80
N LEU A 129 -12.22 -6.18 -10.29
CA LEU A 129 -11.98 -7.61 -10.16
C LEU A 129 -11.34 -8.12 -11.45
N PHE A 130 -10.02 -8.26 -11.43
CA PHE A 130 -9.26 -8.84 -12.54
C PHE A 130 -9.42 -10.36 -12.54
N PRO A 131 -9.38 -11.00 -13.72
CA PRO A 131 -9.23 -12.44 -13.78
C PRO A 131 -7.89 -12.85 -13.16
N PHE A 132 -7.84 -14.02 -12.57
CA PHE A 132 -6.58 -14.60 -12.09
C PHE A 132 -5.77 -15.05 -13.30
N PHE A 133 -4.64 -14.39 -13.54
CA PHE A 133 -3.76 -14.70 -14.66
C PHE A 133 -2.83 -15.86 -14.30
N HIS A 134 -2.60 -16.75 -15.25
CA HIS A 134 -1.68 -17.89 -15.11
C HIS A 134 -0.73 -17.89 -16.30
N ASP A 135 0.42 -18.56 -16.17
CA ASP A 135 1.30 -18.78 -17.32
C ASP A 135 0.53 -19.60 -18.37
N GLU A 136 0.61 -19.24 -19.66
CA GLU A 136 -0.08 -19.97 -20.73
C GLU A 136 0.35 -21.45 -20.80
N LYS A 137 1.52 -21.77 -20.27
CA LYS A 137 2.06 -23.14 -20.18
C LYS A 137 1.50 -23.93 -19.00
N GLU A 138 0.91 -23.28 -18.00
CA GLU A 138 0.32 -23.95 -16.83
C GLU A 138 -1.00 -24.62 -17.20
N LYS A 139 -1.10 -25.91 -16.91
CA LYS A 139 -2.36 -26.64 -17.12
C LYS A 139 -3.39 -26.26 -16.07
N PRO A 140 -4.70 -26.33 -16.36
CA PRO A 140 -5.75 -25.99 -15.38
C PRO A 140 -5.59 -26.68 -14.02
N GLU A 141 -5.18 -27.94 -13.99
CA GLU A 141 -4.94 -28.73 -12.79
C GLU A 141 -3.69 -28.31 -12.00
N GLU A 142 -2.81 -27.48 -12.57
CA GLU A 142 -1.61 -26.95 -11.94
C GLU A 142 -1.81 -25.53 -11.39
N ARG A 143 -2.95 -24.89 -11.71
CA ARG A 143 -3.26 -23.53 -11.28
C ARG A 143 -3.44 -23.48 -9.77
N LEU A 144 -2.69 -22.58 -9.15
CA LEU A 144 -2.79 -22.24 -7.73
C LEU A 144 -3.01 -20.74 -7.59
N LEU A 145 -3.74 -20.33 -6.55
CA LEU A 145 -3.94 -18.93 -6.22
C LEU A 145 -2.59 -18.22 -5.98
N TYR A 146 -1.60 -18.94 -5.45
CA TYR A 146 -0.24 -18.42 -5.25
C TYR A 146 0.40 -17.95 -6.55
N TYR A 147 0.21 -18.72 -7.63
CA TYR A 147 0.75 -18.40 -8.96
C TYR A 147 -0.12 -17.43 -9.75
N ALA A 148 -1.28 -17.03 -9.21
CA ALA A 148 -2.10 -16.01 -9.86
C ALA A 148 -1.27 -14.74 -10.05
N LEU A 149 -0.90 -14.49 -11.29
CA LEU A 149 -0.12 -13.34 -11.68
C LEU A 149 -0.99 -12.09 -11.56
N THR A 150 -0.34 -10.98 -11.22
CA THR A 150 -0.97 -9.66 -11.17
C THR A 150 -0.31 -8.74 -12.20
N PRO A 151 -0.28 -9.13 -13.50
CA PRO A 151 0.49 -8.45 -14.53
C PRO A 151 0.01 -7.01 -14.76
N TYR A 152 -1.20 -6.67 -14.31
CA TYR A 152 -1.77 -5.33 -14.41
C TYR A 152 -1.21 -4.33 -13.40
N LEU A 153 -0.60 -4.76 -12.29
CA LEU A 153 -0.10 -3.81 -11.26
C LEU A 153 1.02 -2.91 -11.77
N PRO A 154 2.04 -3.42 -12.49
CA PRO A 154 3.04 -2.56 -13.13
C PRO A 154 2.40 -1.53 -14.08
N TYR A 155 1.39 -1.92 -14.86
CA TYR A 155 0.68 -1.00 -15.75
C TYR A 155 -0.05 0.09 -14.97
N MET A 156 -0.85 -0.26 -13.97
CA MET A 156 -1.54 0.72 -13.11
C MET A 156 -0.57 1.71 -12.46
N ARG A 157 0.57 1.22 -11.97
CA ARG A 157 1.63 2.06 -11.42
C ARG A 157 2.18 3.03 -12.47
N THR A 158 2.54 2.54 -13.65
CA THR A 158 3.11 3.36 -14.71
C THR A 158 2.11 4.38 -15.27
N TYR A 159 0.85 4.01 -15.46
CA TYR A 159 -0.20 4.95 -15.86
C TYR A 159 -0.42 6.04 -14.81
N SER A 160 -0.38 5.71 -13.51
CA SER A 160 -0.53 6.70 -12.44
C SER A 160 0.69 7.64 -12.32
N MET A 161 1.89 7.11 -12.54
CA MET A 161 3.12 7.92 -12.62
C MET A 161 3.08 8.87 -13.83
N HIS A 162 2.68 8.38 -15.00
CA HIS A 162 2.53 9.21 -16.19
C HIS A 162 1.44 10.27 -16.03
N LEU A 163 0.31 9.92 -15.41
CA LEU A 163 -0.75 10.88 -15.08
C LEU A 163 -0.27 12.00 -14.15
N SER A 164 0.55 11.65 -13.14
CA SER A 164 1.26 12.59 -12.27
C SER A 164 2.14 13.53 -13.11
N GLU A 165 2.99 13.00 -13.99
CA GLU A 165 3.86 13.80 -14.87
C GLU A 165 3.07 14.80 -15.72
N MET A 166 1.99 14.35 -16.36
CA MET A 166 1.12 15.19 -17.19
C MET A 166 0.45 16.32 -16.38
N ALA A 167 0.19 16.08 -15.09
CA ALA A 167 -0.38 17.09 -14.21
C ALA A 167 0.57 18.26 -13.94
N TRP A 168 1.88 17.99 -13.90
CA TRP A 168 2.94 18.96 -13.68
C TRP A 168 3.32 19.81 -14.91
N ARG A 169 2.70 19.54 -16.05
CA ARG A 169 2.85 20.34 -17.27
C ARG A 169 2.41 21.79 -17.06
N ALA A 170 3.33 22.73 -17.23
CA ALA A 170 3.18 24.15 -16.88
C ALA A 170 3.49 25.09 -18.07
N PRO A 171 2.66 25.11 -19.14
CA PRO A 171 2.87 26.05 -20.25
C PRO A 171 2.78 27.49 -19.71
N GLY A 172 3.82 28.30 -19.96
CA GLY A 172 3.91 29.65 -19.40
C GLY A 172 4.23 29.70 -17.90
N GLY A 173 4.82 28.64 -17.34
CA GLY A 173 5.41 28.62 -16.01
C GLY A 173 4.44 28.39 -14.84
N ARG A 174 3.17 28.06 -15.11
CA ARG A 174 2.18 27.76 -14.05
C ARG A 174 1.55 26.37 -14.21
N VAL A 175 1.61 25.58 -13.14
CA VAL A 175 0.91 24.29 -13.03
C VAL A 175 -0.59 24.52 -12.82
N SER A 176 -1.42 23.69 -13.47
CA SER A 176 -2.88 23.71 -13.25
C SER A 176 -3.23 22.91 -12.00
N ALA A 177 -3.70 23.58 -10.95
CA ALA A 177 -4.19 22.95 -9.73
C ALA A 177 -5.33 21.96 -10.01
N GLU A 178 -6.27 22.33 -10.87
CA GLU A 178 -7.38 21.46 -11.29
C GLU A 178 -6.88 20.13 -11.87
N ARG A 179 -5.91 20.19 -12.80
CA ARG A 179 -5.33 18.99 -13.41
C ARG A 179 -4.60 18.13 -12.38
N LEU A 180 -3.87 18.75 -11.47
CA LEU A 180 -3.16 18.07 -10.39
C LEU A 180 -4.11 17.38 -9.41
N ILE A 181 -5.19 18.06 -8.98
CA ILE A 181 -6.22 17.49 -8.10
C ILE A 181 -6.92 16.31 -8.81
N ALA A 182 -7.21 16.45 -10.11
CA ALA A 182 -7.82 15.37 -10.90
C ALA A 182 -6.89 14.15 -11.04
N ALA A 183 -5.59 14.35 -11.23
CA ALA A 183 -4.60 13.29 -11.27
C ALA A 183 -4.49 12.57 -9.91
N CYS A 184 -4.37 13.33 -8.81
CA CYS A 184 -4.33 12.77 -7.46
C CYS A 184 -5.59 11.95 -7.13
N ARG A 185 -6.78 12.48 -7.45
CA ARG A 185 -8.06 11.76 -7.32
C ARG A 185 -8.04 10.43 -8.04
N THR A 186 -7.59 10.44 -9.30
CA THR A 186 -7.54 9.24 -10.14
C THR A 186 -6.61 8.20 -9.52
N SER A 187 -5.39 8.59 -9.11
CA SER A 187 -4.43 7.70 -8.46
C SER A 187 -4.97 7.09 -7.16
N LEU A 188 -5.66 7.89 -6.33
CA LEU A 188 -6.29 7.41 -5.09
C LEU A 188 -7.43 6.42 -5.35
N GLN A 189 -8.24 6.67 -6.38
CA GLN A 189 -9.30 5.76 -6.79
C GLN A 189 -8.73 4.42 -7.30
N VAL A 190 -7.66 4.44 -8.10
CA VAL A 190 -6.98 3.22 -8.53
C VAL A 190 -6.36 2.48 -7.35
N ALA A 191 -5.68 3.20 -6.44
CA ALA A 191 -5.12 2.60 -5.23
C ALA A 191 -6.18 1.84 -4.44
N ARG A 192 -7.35 2.46 -4.21
CA ARG A 192 -8.47 1.82 -3.54
C ARG A 192 -8.96 0.58 -4.29
N GLN A 193 -9.11 0.63 -5.62
CA GLN A 193 -9.53 -0.54 -6.41
C GLN A 193 -8.53 -1.70 -6.28
N VAL A 194 -7.22 -1.40 -6.31
CA VAL A 194 -6.14 -2.38 -6.15
C VAL A 194 -6.16 -2.98 -4.75
N GLU A 195 -6.26 -2.16 -3.71
CA GLU A 195 -6.28 -2.59 -2.30
C GLU A 195 -7.49 -3.45 -1.92
N ARG A 196 -8.59 -3.38 -2.69
CA ARG A 196 -9.73 -4.28 -2.47
C ARG A 196 -9.35 -5.74 -2.70
N MET A 197 -8.37 -6.04 -3.54
CA MET A 197 -7.89 -7.41 -3.65
C MET A 197 -7.12 -7.80 -2.39
N PRO A 198 -7.55 -8.85 -1.67
CA PRO A 198 -6.99 -9.24 -0.37
C PRO A 198 -5.63 -9.94 -0.50
N LEU A 199 -4.75 -9.47 -1.37
CA LEU A 199 -3.40 -10.00 -1.51
C LEU A 199 -2.39 -8.95 -1.02
N MET A 200 -1.31 -9.41 -0.42
CA MET A 200 -0.31 -8.50 0.12
C MET A 200 0.34 -7.66 -1.00
N ARG A 201 0.66 -8.28 -2.14
CA ARG A 201 1.21 -7.58 -3.31
C ARG A 201 0.34 -6.43 -3.81
N THR A 202 -0.99 -6.54 -3.70
CA THR A 202 -1.89 -5.44 -4.04
C THR A 202 -1.98 -4.39 -2.97
N HIS A 203 -1.96 -4.77 -1.70
CA HIS A 203 -1.84 -3.79 -0.61
C HIS A 203 -0.61 -2.89 -0.80
N LEU A 204 0.55 -3.50 -1.10
CA LEU A 204 1.79 -2.78 -1.36
C LEU A 204 1.71 -1.88 -2.60
N ALA A 205 1.16 -2.39 -3.70
CA ALA A 205 0.99 -1.61 -4.93
C ALA A 205 0.06 -0.41 -4.73
N GLY A 206 -1.07 -0.60 -4.01
CA GLY A 206 -1.99 0.48 -3.65
C GLY A 206 -1.35 1.54 -2.77
N GLY A 207 -0.59 1.12 -1.75
CA GLY A 207 0.21 2.03 -0.93
C GLY A 207 1.16 2.88 -1.76
N GLY A 208 1.87 2.28 -2.72
CA GLY A 208 2.74 3.01 -3.64
C GLY A 208 2.00 4.02 -4.52
N LEU A 209 0.81 3.67 -5.02
CA LEU A 209 -0.05 4.58 -5.79
C LEU A 209 -0.52 5.79 -4.96
N ARG A 210 -0.83 5.59 -3.69
CA ARG A 210 -1.18 6.68 -2.75
C ARG A 210 -0.02 7.62 -2.51
N VAL A 211 1.17 7.08 -2.27
CA VAL A 211 2.38 7.88 -2.05
C VAL A 211 2.66 8.80 -3.24
N VAL A 212 2.44 8.35 -4.49
CA VAL A 212 2.55 9.24 -5.67
C VAL A 212 1.64 10.47 -5.54
N ALA A 213 0.36 10.28 -5.17
CA ALA A 213 -0.58 11.39 -4.99
C ALA A 213 -0.19 12.31 -3.82
N TYR A 214 0.27 11.74 -2.71
CA TYR A 214 0.71 12.52 -1.55
C TYR A 214 1.95 13.36 -1.83
N GLU A 215 2.93 12.78 -2.53
CA GLU A 215 4.11 13.51 -3.01
C GLU A 215 3.69 14.68 -3.91
N ASP A 216 2.83 14.45 -4.89
CA ASP A 216 2.37 15.50 -5.80
C ASP A 216 1.71 16.67 -5.05
N LEU A 217 0.85 16.37 -4.07
CA LEU A 217 0.21 17.40 -3.25
C LEU A 217 1.20 18.20 -2.42
N ARG A 218 2.19 17.54 -1.79
CA ARG A 218 3.22 18.22 -1.00
C ARG A 218 4.12 19.09 -1.89
N TYR A 219 4.59 18.56 -3.01
CA TYR A 219 5.40 19.34 -3.93
C TYR A 219 4.60 20.52 -4.52
N ALA A 220 3.30 20.36 -4.73
CA ALA A 220 2.45 21.46 -5.18
C ALA A 220 2.33 22.59 -4.15
N LEU A 221 2.40 22.27 -2.85
CA LEU A 221 2.58 23.28 -1.79
C LEU A 221 3.94 23.98 -1.89
N ARG A 222 5.01 23.24 -2.17
CA ARG A 222 6.38 23.78 -2.35
C ARG A 222 6.46 24.78 -3.51
N TYR A 223 5.76 24.51 -4.61
CA TYR A 223 5.72 25.37 -5.79
C TYR A 223 4.58 26.40 -5.78
N ASP A 224 3.88 26.58 -4.64
CA ASP A 224 2.74 27.49 -4.48
C ASP A 224 1.67 27.35 -5.58
N VAL A 225 1.39 26.11 -6.01
CA VAL A 225 0.44 25.81 -7.09
C VAL A 225 -0.99 26.21 -6.71
N PHE A 226 -1.34 26.06 -5.42
CA PHE A 226 -2.70 26.24 -4.94
C PHE A 226 -2.97 27.66 -4.41
N SER A 227 -4.04 28.28 -4.87
CA SER A 227 -4.74 29.35 -4.17
C SER A 227 -5.48 28.84 -2.93
N ALA A 228 -6.04 29.75 -2.11
CA ALA A 228 -6.85 29.35 -0.96
C ALA A 228 -8.09 28.51 -1.35
N GLY A 229 -8.74 28.85 -2.47
CA GLY A 229 -9.88 28.08 -2.99
C GLY A 229 -9.47 26.68 -3.45
N GLU A 230 -8.36 26.58 -4.18
CA GLU A 230 -7.85 25.30 -4.70
C GLU A 230 -7.33 24.39 -3.57
N LEU A 231 -6.81 24.94 -2.46
CA LEU A 231 -6.51 24.13 -1.26
C LEU A 231 -7.78 23.51 -0.67
N ALA A 232 -8.88 24.25 -0.64
CA ALA A 232 -10.16 23.73 -0.18
C ALA A 232 -10.70 22.64 -1.12
N ASP A 233 -10.49 22.77 -2.44
CA ASP A 233 -10.80 21.72 -3.41
C ASP A 233 -9.95 20.46 -3.20
N ALA A 234 -8.65 20.61 -2.96
CA ALA A 234 -7.75 19.50 -2.68
C ALA A 234 -8.16 18.75 -1.40
N LEU A 235 -8.50 19.47 -0.33
CA LEU A 235 -9.01 18.87 0.91
C LEU A 235 -10.34 18.13 0.72
N ARG A 236 -11.29 18.72 -0.01
CA ARG A 236 -12.56 18.05 -0.38
C ARG A 236 -12.32 16.78 -1.20
N MET A 237 -11.38 16.83 -2.14
CA MET A 237 -11.02 15.66 -2.95
C MET A 237 -10.48 14.53 -2.08
N LEU A 238 -9.57 14.83 -1.15
CA LEU A 238 -9.04 13.83 -0.22
C LEU A 238 -10.15 13.29 0.69
N GLU A 239 -11.06 14.12 1.18
CA GLU A 239 -12.20 13.64 1.99
C GLU A 239 -13.08 12.64 1.22
N ALA A 240 -13.35 12.91 -0.05
CA ALA A 240 -14.21 12.06 -0.87
C ALA A 240 -13.54 10.76 -1.35
N HIS A 241 -12.21 10.75 -1.51
CA HIS A 241 -11.52 9.69 -2.26
C HIS A 241 -10.35 9.02 -1.53
N ASP A 242 -9.76 9.67 -0.53
CA ASP A 242 -8.65 9.15 0.24
C ASP A 242 -9.13 8.41 1.49
N ALA A 243 -9.91 7.35 1.30
CA ALA A 243 -10.27 6.44 2.38
C ALA A 243 -9.00 5.76 2.95
N LEU A 244 -9.02 5.40 4.24
CA LEU A 244 -7.92 4.60 4.82
C LEU A 244 -7.73 3.31 4.00
N PRO A 245 -6.47 2.87 3.79
CA PRO A 245 -6.23 1.52 3.27
C PRO A 245 -6.95 0.48 4.13
N PRO A 246 -7.40 -0.65 3.53
CA PRO A 246 -7.93 -1.77 4.30
C PRO A 246 -6.98 -2.16 5.44
N PRO A 247 -7.51 -2.67 6.57
CA PRO A 247 -6.65 -3.19 7.63
C PRO A 247 -5.76 -4.33 7.12
N LEU A 248 -4.60 -4.55 7.73
CA LEU A 248 -3.70 -5.62 7.28
C LEU A 248 -4.35 -7.00 7.39
N SER A 249 -5.32 -7.20 8.30
CA SER A 249 -6.11 -8.43 8.35
C SER A 249 -6.76 -8.79 7.00
N HIS A 250 -7.12 -7.80 6.18
CA HIS A 250 -7.71 -7.98 4.85
C HIS A 250 -6.75 -8.71 3.90
N CYS A 251 -5.51 -8.23 3.77
CA CYS A 251 -4.55 -8.87 2.87
C CYS A 251 -3.97 -10.16 3.46
N LEU A 252 -3.78 -10.23 4.79
CA LEU A 252 -3.38 -11.47 5.47
C LEU A 252 -4.39 -12.60 5.26
N ALA A 253 -5.68 -12.29 5.19
CA ALA A 253 -6.71 -13.28 4.91
C ALA A 253 -6.58 -13.90 3.51
N GLY A 254 -6.24 -13.13 2.46
CA GLY A 254 -6.03 -13.74 1.14
C GLY A 254 -4.65 -14.39 0.97
N GLU A 255 -3.64 -13.99 1.74
CA GLU A 255 -2.41 -14.78 1.86
C GLU A 255 -2.69 -16.14 2.53
N ALA A 256 -3.57 -16.19 3.53
CA ALA A 256 -4.03 -17.46 4.10
C ALA A 256 -4.72 -18.34 3.04
N ALA A 257 -5.61 -17.74 2.22
CA ALA A 257 -6.32 -18.48 1.16
C ALA A 257 -5.33 -19.05 0.14
N THR A 258 -4.30 -18.27 -0.17
CA THR A 258 -3.21 -18.66 -1.06
C THR A 258 -2.40 -19.84 -0.50
N ILE A 259 -2.05 -19.80 0.79
CA ILE A 259 -1.30 -20.87 1.44
C ILE A 259 -2.18 -22.13 1.58
N PHE A 260 -3.46 -21.99 1.92
CA PHE A 260 -4.37 -23.12 2.08
C PHE A 260 -4.59 -23.85 0.76
N ASP A 261 -4.77 -23.11 -0.35
CA ASP A 261 -4.86 -23.68 -1.68
C ASP A 261 -3.60 -24.48 -2.04
N MET A 262 -2.43 -23.92 -1.72
CA MET A 262 -1.14 -24.54 -1.99
C MET A 262 -0.88 -25.81 -1.16
N VAL A 263 -1.16 -25.78 0.15
CA VAL A 263 -1.00 -26.93 1.05
C VAL A 263 -1.96 -28.06 0.67
N ARG A 264 -3.23 -27.72 0.37
CA ARG A 264 -4.23 -28.66 -0.15
C ARG A 264 -3.72 -29.34 -1.42
N ALA A 265 -3.28 -28.55 -2.39
CA ALA A 265 -2.82 -29.06 -3.66
C ALA A 265 -1.56 -29.95 -3.54
N ALA A 266 -0.71 -29.69 -2.55
CA ALA A 266 0.44 -30.55 -2.22
C ALA A 266 0.04 -31.85 -1.50
N ALA A 267 -1.03 -31.83 -0.70
CA ALA A 267 -1.58 -33.00 -0.03
C ALA A 267 -2.25 -33.97 -1.02
N ASP A 268 -2.86 -33.45 -2.09
CA ASP A 268 -3.42 -34.25 -3.18
C ASP A 268 -2.31 -34.89 -4.04
N ARG A 269 -2.05 -36.17 -3.78
CA ARG A 269 -1.03 -36.95 -4.50
C ARG A 269 -1.40 -37.28 -5.94
N SER A 270 -2.67 -37.13 -6.32
CA SER A 270 -3.10 -37.33 -7.70
C SER A 270 -2.63 -36.19 -8.61
N ARG A 271 -2.38 -35.01 -8.04
CA ARG A 271 -1.87 -33.85 -8.78
C ARG A 271 -0.39 -34.02 -9.12
N PRO A 272 0.06 -33.51 -10.29
CA PRO A 272 1.48 -33.46 -10.60
C PRO A 272 2.23 -32.66 -9.54
N PRO A 273 3.57 -32.83 -9.39
CA PRO A 273 4.37 -31.95 -8.56
C PRO A 273 4.15 -30.50 -8.96
N LEU A 274 3.72 -29.68 -8.01
CA LEU A 274 3.32 -28.30 -8.26
C LEU A 274 4.51 -27.36 -8.12
N GLY A 275 4.53 -26.34 -8.97
CA GLY A 275 5.26 -25.11 -8.68
C GLY A 275 6.65 -24.93 -9.27
N LYS A 276 7.11 -23.68 -9.16
CA LYS A 276 8.49 -23.25 -9.44
C LYS A 276 9.44 -23.92 -8.44
N GLU A 277 10.69 -24.11 -8.85
CA GLU A 277 11.70 -24.90 -8.12
C GLU A 277 11.76 -24.58 -6.61
N HIS A 278 11.80 -23.29 -6.23
CA HIS A 278 11.89 -22.86 -4.83
C HIS A 278 10.67 -23.20 -3.95
N ILE A 279 9.48 -23.37 -4.53
CA ILE A 279 8.27 -23.76 -3.78
C ILE A 279 8.08 -25.28 -3.81
N ARG A 280 8.53 -25.92 -4.89
CA ARG A 280 8.45 -27.37 -5.06
C ARG A 280 9.09 -28.12 -3.89
N ASP A 281 10.23 -27.64 -3.41
CA ASP A 281 10.94 -28.25 -2.29
C ASP A 281 10.11 -28.19 -1.00
N ALA A 282 9.52 -27.04 -0.67
CA ALA A 282 8.63 -26.90 0.48
C ALA A 282 7.40 -27.80 0.38
N LEU A 283 6.76 -27.85 -0.80
CA LEU A 283 5.58 -28.69 -1.03
C LEU A 283 5.91 -30.18 -1.06
N SER A 284 7.15 -30.54 -1.40
CA SER A 284 7.60 -31.94 -1.35
C SER A 284 7.61 -32.49 0.09
N LEU A 285 7.85 -31.65 1.09
CA LEU A 285 7.81 -32.04 2.50
C LEU A 285 6.39 -32.37 2.96
N VAL A 286 5.40 -31.56 2.57
CA VAL A 286 3.98 -31.83 2.80
C VAL A 286 3.56 -33.10 2.06
N ARG A 287 3.89 -33.22 0.77
CA ARG A 287 3.53 -34.37 -0.07
C ARG A 287 4.11 -35.69 0.47
N SER A 288 5.33 -35.65 1.01
CA SER A 288 6.02 -36.80 1.60
C SER A 288 5.55 -37.16 3.01
N ARG A 289 4.59 -36.42 3.59
CA ARG A 289 4.11 -36.55 4.99
C ARG A 289 5.20 -36.35 6.04
N GLN A 290 6.26 -35.64 5.70
CA GLN A 290 7.19 -35.15 6.72
C GLN A 290 6.56 -34.01 7.53
N ILE A 291 5.50 -33.40 6.99
CA ILE A 291 4.68 -32.38 7.65
C ILE A 291 3.19 -32.74 7.44
N ASP A 292 2.38 -32.66 8.51
CA ASP A 292 0.93 -32.84 8.43
C ASP A 292 0.27 -31.60 7.81
N ALA A 293 -0.53 -31.80 6.75
CA ALA A 293 -1.12 -30.72 6.00
C ALA A 293 -2.16 -29.93 6.81
N ARG A 294 -2.94 -30.61 7.66
CA ARG A 294 -3.97 -29.97 8.47
C ARG A 294 -3.33 -29.13 9.58
N GLU A 295 -2.38 -29.73 10.30
CA GLU A 295 -1.60 -29.02 11.32
C GLU A 295 -0.88 -27.80 10.73
N THR A 296 -0.36 -27.91 9.49
CA THR A 296 0.25 -26.78 8.78
C THR A 296 -0.73 -25.63 8.56
N VAL A 297 -1.95 -25.93 8.07
CA VAL A 297 -2.98 -24.92 7.82
C VAL A 297 -3.44 -24.26 9.13
N GLU A 298 -3.65 -25.05 10.19
CA GLU A 298 -4.02 -24.56 11.51
C GLU A 298 -2.95 -23.60 12.07
N HIS A 299 -1.67 -23.98 12.04
CA HIS A 299 -0.56 -23.12 12.47
C HIS A 299 -0.41 -21.84 11.62
N VAL A 300 -0.62 -21.94 10.31
CA VAL A 300 -0.60 -20.75 9.43
C VAL A 300 -1.74 -19.80 9.80
N LEU A 301 -2.94 -20.31 10.06
CA LEU A 301 -4.08 -19.49 10.48
C LEU A 301 -3.78 -18.77 11.80
N GLU A 302 -3.29 -19.51 12.80
CA GLU A 302 -2.94 -18.95 14.11
C GLU A 302 -1.92 -17.81 13.96
N TYR A 303 -0.83 -18.05 13.22
CA TYR A 303 0.19 -17.03 12.95
C TYR A 303 -0.39 -15.77 12.28
N LEU A 304 -1.21 -15.94 11.23
CA LEU A 304 -1.74 -14.80 10.49
C LEU A 304 -2.81 -14.02 11.27
N VAL A 305 -3.60 -14.70 12.11
CA VAL A 305 -4.54 -14.05 13.03
C VAL A 305 -3.78 -13.26 14.10
N GLU A 306 -2.70 -13.80 14.64
CA GLU A 306 -1.84 -13.08 15.58
C GLU A 306 -1.19 -11.85 14.94
N ALA A 307 -0.68 -11.99 13.71
CA ALA A 307 -0.12 -10.88 12.93
C ALA A 307 -1.18 -9.79 12.66
N ALA A 308 -2.41 -10.18 12.31
CA ALA A 308 -3.53 -9.26 12.13
C ALA A 308 -3.89 -8.52 13.43
N LEU A 309 -4.02 -9.25 14.55
CA LEU A 309 -4.27 -8.66 15.87
C LEU A 309 -3.16 -7.69 16.30
N PHE A 310 -1.92 -8.02 15.96
CA PHE A 310 -0.78 -7.14 16.21
C PHE A 310 -0.85 -5.86 15.37
N ALA A 311 -1.20 -5.96 14.09
CA ALA A 311 -1.32 -4.82 13.20
C ALA A 311 -2.35 -3.77 13.66
N GLU A 312 -3.42 -4.21 14.32
CA GLU A 312 -4.47 -3.31 14.85
C GLU A 312 -4.05 -2.56 16.12
N LYS A 313 -2.95 -2.95 16.78
CA LYS A 313 -2.45 -2.23 17.95
C LYS A 313 -1.87 -0.88 17.52
N PRO A 314 -1.94 0.17 18.37
CA PRO A 314 -1.15 1.37 18.14
C PRO A 314 0.33 1.02 17.97
N TYR A 315 1.03 1.76 17.11
CA TYR A 315 2.47 1.57 16.97
C TYR A 315 3.13 1.84 18.31
N ALA A 316 3.92 0.87 18.79
CA ALA A 316 4.75 1.01 19.97
C ALA A 316 6.21 0.85 19.53
N ALA A 317 7.16 1.53 20.16
CA ALA A 317 8.58 1.28 19.90
C ALA A 317 8.95 -0.21 20.10
N GLU A 318 8.21 -0.93 20.96
CA GLU A 318 8.32 -2.37 21.22
C GLU A 318 7.78 -3.25 20.07
N SER A 319 7.08 -2.68 19.08
CA SER A 319 6.71 -3.36 17.84
C SER A 319 7.95 -3.95 17.13
N ARG A 320 9.15 -3.37 17.37
CA ARG A 320 10.46 -3.92 16.94
C ARG A 320 10.72 -5.32 17.47
N SER A 321 10.62 -5.51 18.79
CA SER A 321 10.87 -6.80 19.41
C SER A 321 9.74 -7.77 19.10
N LEU A 322 8.49 -7.30 19.03
CA LEU A 322 7.34 -8.17 18.86
C LEU A 322 7.18 -8.70 17.41
N ALA A 323 7.47 -7.90 16.38
CA ALA A 323 7.53 -8.41 15.00
C ALA A 323 8.67 -9.42 14.82
N SER A 324 9.87 -9.08 15.31
CA SER A 324 11.00 -10.02 15.30
C SER A 324 10.76 -11.25 16.19
N ASN A 325 10.00 -11.14 17.29
CA ASN A 325 9.62 -12.27 18.14
C ASN A 325 8.53 -13.14 17.51
N LEU A 326 7.56 -12.55 16.78
CA LEU A 326 6.62 -13.30 15.94
C LEU A 326 7.37 -14.13 14.89
N GLU A 327 8.48 -13.60 14.36
CA GLU A 327 9.36 -14.32 13.43
C GLU A 327 10.31 -15.32 14.13
N ALA A 328 10.71 -15.03 15.36
CA ALA A 328 11.71 -15.78 16.12
C ALA A 328 11.15 -16.85 17.08
N GLY A 329 9.89 -16.81 17.51
CA GLY A 329 9.34 -17.89 18.33
C GLY A 329 8.01 -17.62 19.04
N GLY A 330 7.05 -18.52 18.79
CA GLY A 330 5.96 -18.89 19.69
C GLY A 330 5.54 -20.34 19.44
N ALA A 331 5.19 -20.63 18.19
CA ALA A 331 5.35 -21.93 17.54
C ALA A 331 6.36 -21.68 16.42
N SER A 332 7.38 -22.51 16.21
CA SER A 332 8.30 -22.30 15.08
C SER A 332 7.44 -22.18 13.83
N PRO A 333 7.39 -21.03 13.12
CA PRO A 333 6.68 -20.98 11.86
C PRO A 333 7.23 -22.13 11.04
N SER A 334 6.35 -23.00 10.56
CA SER A 334 6.80 -24.13 9.75
C SER A 334 7.76 -23.58 8.68
N MET A 335 8.77 -24.35 8.28
CA MET A 335 9.68 -23.92 7.20
C MET A 335 8.88 -23.38 5.99
N LEU A 336 7.70 -23.95 5.75
CA LEU A 336 6.73 -23.52 4.75
C LEU A 336 6.16 -22.12 5.01
N THR A 337 5.79 -21.77 6.25
CA THR A 337 5.38 -20.41 6.62
C THR A 337 6.48 -19.39 6.33
N LYS A 338 7.75 -19.67 6.68
CA LYS A 338 8.88 -18.75 6.41
C LYS A 338 9.24 -18.63 4.93
N MET A 339 9.00 -19.68 4.14
CA MET A 339 9.30 -19.67 2.70
C MET A 339 8.22 -18.98 1.88
N VAL A 340 6.97 -19.05 2.32
CA VAL A 340 5.82 -18.57 1.54
C VAL A 340 5.36 -17.20 2.01
N PHE A 341 5.51 -16.90 3.31
CA PHE A 341 5.13 -15.62 3.86
C PHE A 341 6.32 -14.65 3.82
N PRO A 342 6.23 -13.56 3.03
CA PRO A 342 7.25 -12.51 3.02
C PRO A 342 7.33 -11.81 4.38
N ASP A 343 8.40 -11.04 4.56
CA ASP A 343 8.72 -10.33 5.80
C ASP A 343 7.54 -9.45 6.27
N PHE A 344 6.80 -9.93 7.28
CA PHE A 344 5.66 -9.23 7.87
C PHE A 344 6.07 -7.86 8.41
N SER A 345 7.30 -7.74 8.94
CA SER A 345 7.82 -6.48 9.45
C SER A 345 7.93 -5.43 8.35
N GLN A 346 8.28 -5.84 7.13
CA GLN A 346 8.31 -4.95 5.96
C GLN A 346 6.90 -4.48 5.58
N LEU A 347 5.93 -5.41 5.49
CA LEU A 347 4.53 -5.07 5.21
C LEU A 347 3.98 -4.08 6.24
N TYR A 348 4.19 -4.38 7.53
CA TYR A 348 3.75 -3.54 8.64
C TYR A 348 4.38 -2.14 8.59
N SER A 349 5.69 -2.06 8.33
CA SER A 349 6.40 -0.79 8.21
C SER A 349 5.89 0.05 7.04
N LEU A 350 5.59 -0.57 5.90
CA LEU A 350 5.04 0.10 4.73
C LEU A 350 3.61 0.60 4.98
N ASP A 351 2.75 -0.18 5.64
CA ASP A 351 1.40 0.27 6.02
C ASP A 351 1.47 1.51 6.93
N ARG A 352 2.35 1.49 7.94
CA ARG A 352 2.57 2.64 8.82
C ARG A 352 3.07 3.86 8.08
N ARG A 353 4.01 3.69 7.15
CA ARG A 353 4.49 4.77 6.29
C ARG A 353 3.34 5.37 5.49
N VAL A 354 2.55 4.57 4.80
CA VAL A 354 1.41 5.06 3.98
C VAL A 354 0.41 5.83 4.85
N ARG A 355 0.13 5.38 6.08
CA ARG A 355 -0.74 6.10 7.02
C ARG A 355 -0.13 7.43 7.46
N ALA A 356 1.17 7.46 7.74
CA ALA A 356 1.87 8.68 8.16
C ALA A 356 1.94 9.69 7.01
N GLU A 357 2.24 9.23 5.80
CA GLU A 357 2.22 10.02 4.55
C GLU A 357 0.84 10.63 4.31
N ARG A 358 -0.22 9.85 4.51
CA ARG A 358 -1.62 10.30 4.38
C ARG A 358 -1.95 11.40 5.38
N ALA A 359 -1.77 11.12 6.67
CA ALA A 359 -2.11 12.07 7.74
C ALA A 359 -1.26 13.34 7.64
N GLY A 360 0.05 13.20 7.44
CA GLY A 360 0.98 14.31 7.28
C GLY A 360 0.65 15.22 6.09
N THR A 361 0.33 14.64 4.94
CA THR A 361 -0.07 15.43 3.75
C THR A 361 -1.35 16.23 3.98
N ARG A 362 -2.36 15.62 4.62
CA ARG A 362 -3.60 16.32 4.96
C ARG A 362 -3.37 17.43 5.96
N LEU A 363 -2.57 17.16 6.99
CA LEU A 363 -2.17 18.16 7.98
C LEU A 363 -1.46 19.34 7.33
N LEU A 364 -0.55 19.10 6.39
CA LEU A 364 0.12 20.15 5.61
C LEU A 364 -0.86 21.01 4.81
N LEU A 365 -1.81 20.39 4.10
CA LEU A 365 -2.82 21.15 3.36
C LEU A 365 -3.62 22.07 4.28
N HIS A 366 -4.00 21.61 5.48
CA HIS A 366 -4.67 22.46 6.48
C HIS A 366 -3.77 23.58 7.01
N LEU A 367 -2.48 23.31 7.26
CA LEU A 367 -1.51 24.33 7.67
C LEU A 367 -1.39 25.44 6.62
N HIS A 368 -1.26 25.08 5.34
CA HIS A 368 -1.17 26.05 4.24
C HIS A 368 -2.49 26.80 4.02
N ALA A 369 -3.64 26.13 4.17
CA ALA A 369 -4.94 26.78 4.09
C ALA A 369 -5.10 27.81 5.22
N PHE A 370 -4.70 27.47 6.44
CA PHE A 370 -4.67 28.39 7.57
C PHE A 370 -3.78 29.60 7.27
N HIS A 371 -2.56 29.37 6.76
CA HIS A 371 -1.63 30.45 6.40
C HIS A 371 -2.21 31.39 5.35
N LYS A 372 -2.80 30.87 4.27
CA LYS A 372 -3.42 31.71 3.23
C LYS A 372 -4.62 32.51 3.74
N ALA A 373 -5.38 31.97 4.70
CA ALA A 373 -6.54 32.66 5.27
C ALA A 373 -6.16 33.74 6.30
N HIS A 374 -5.11 33.51 7.11
CA HIS A 374 -4.77 34.38 8.24
C HIS A 374 -3.51 35.23 8.03
N GLY A 375 -2.75 34.97 6.96
CA GLY A 375 -1.46 35.64 6.71
C GLY A 375 -0.34 35.25 7.69
N ARG A 376 -0.54 34.21 8.50
CA ARG A 376 0.44 33.66 9.45
C ARG A 376 0.27 32.16 9.60
N TRP A 377 1.34 31.46 9.95
CA TRP A 377 1.24 30.07 10.36
C TRP A 377 0.57 29.95 11.74
N PRO A 378 -0.12 28.84 12.05
CA PRO A 378 -0.63 28.62 13.39
C PRO A 378 0.54 28.47 14.37
N ALA A 379 0.45 28.99 15.59
CA ALA A 379 1.50 28.82 16.59
C ALA A 379 1.54 27.38 17.11
N THR A 380 0.40 26.70 17.10
CA THR A 380 0.24 25.29 17.50
C THR A 380 -0.76 24.58 16.58
N LEU A 381 -0.71 23.24 16.53
CA LEU A 381 -1.70 22.45 15.79
C LEU A 381 -3.13 22.59 16.35
N ASP A 382 -3.28 23.14 17.56
CA ASP A 382 -4.59 23.37 18.19
C ASP A 382 -5.38 24.50 17.51
N GLU A 383 -4.72 25.45 16.87
CA GLU A 383 -5.38 26.52 16.10
C GLU A 383 -6.01 26.05 14.79
N LEU A 384 -5.65 24.85 14.32
CA LEU A 384 -6.25 24.28 13.11
C LEU A 384 -7.73 23.95 13.30
N PRO A 385 -8.54 24.01 12.22
CA PRO A 385 -9.96 23.70 12.28
C PRO A 385 -10.24 22.25 12.72
N ALA A 386 -11.48 21.98 13.13
CA ALA A 386 -11.89 20.70 13.71
C ALA A 386 -11.69 19.50 12.75
N ASP A 387 -11.87 19.72 11.45
CA ASP A 387 -11.68 18.72 10.40
C ASP A 387 -10.20 18.35 10.19
N ALA A 388 -9.25 19.17 10.67
CA ALA A 388 -7.82 18.84 10.65
C ALA A 388 -7.40 17.90 11.80
N LYS A 389 -8.19 17.84 12.89
CA LYS A 389 -7.82 17.13 14.13
C LYS A 389 -7.59 15.63 13.95
N PRO A 390 -8.33 14.89 13.10
CA PRO A 390 -8.02 13.48 12.85
C PRO A 390 -6.63 13.23 12.26
N TYR A 391 -5.99 14.24 11.66
CA TYR A 391 -4.70 14.11 10.96
C TYR A 391 -3.52 14.63 11.77
N VAL A 392 -3.74 15.11 13.00
CA VAL A 392 -2.65 15.59 13.86
C VAL A 392 -1.83 14.44 14.44
N ILE A 393 -2.37 13.22 14.46
CA ILE A 393 -1.73 12.06 15.08
C ILE A 393 -0.77 11.38 14.09
N ASP A 394 0.50 11.29 14.48
CA ASP A 394 1.53 10.50 13.83
C ASP A 394 1.33 9.00 14.14
N PRO A 395 1.11 8.15 13.11
CA PRO A 395 0.95 6.71 13.28
C PRO A 395 2.14 5.99 13.93
N TYR A 396 3.35 6.56 13.90
CA TYR A 396 4.53 5.96 14.54
C TYR A 396 4.66 6.31 16.03
N ARG A 397 4.12 7.45 16.46
CA ARG A 397 4.19 7.91 17.85
C ARG A 397 2.92 7.60 18.65
N ASN A 398 1.80 7.35 17.94
CA ASN A 398 0.46 7.38 18.52
C ASN A 398 0.19 8.67 19.32
N GLY A 399 0.76 9.77 18.84
CA GLY A 399 0.69 11.11 19.42
C GLY A 399 0.84 12.13 18.31
N PRO A 400 0.84 13.44 18.59
CA PRO A 400 0.86 14.44 17.53
C PRO A 400 2.16 14.38 16.72
N PHE A 401 2.06 14.62 15.41
CA PHE A 401 3.20 14.99 14.56
C PHE A 401 3.98 16.12 15.22
N ILE A 402 5.30 16.13 15.05
CA ILE A 402 6.11 17.19 15.63
C ILE A 402 6.01 18.40 14.71
N TYR A 403 5.46 19.48 15.27
CA TYR A 403 5.27 20.76 14.62
C TYR A 403 6.01 21.85 15.40
N ARG A 404 6.84 22.64 14.72
CA ARG A 404 7.55 23.78 15.30
C ARG A 404 7.60 24.93 14.29
N LEU A 405 7.68 26.16 14.77
CA LEU A 405 8.02 27.32 13.94
C LEU A 405 9.51 27.62 14.11
N THR A 406 10.27 27.52 13.03
CA THR A 406 11.70 27.87 12.97
C THR A 406 11.85 29.04 12.01
N ASP A 407 12.36 30.17 12.50
CA ASP A 407 12.50 31.41 11.70
C ASP A 407 11.20 31.85 11.00
N GLY A 408 10.07 31.65 11.69
CA GLY A 408 8.74 31.98 11.17
C GLY A 408 8.20 31.01 10.12
N GLN A 409 8.91 29.92 9.82
CA GLN A 409 8.49 28.87 8.89
C GLN A 409 8.13 27.58 9.63
N PRO A 410 7.14 26.81 9.16
CA PRO A 410 6.77 25.55 9.79
C PRO A 410 7.82 24.48 9.50
N LEU A 411 8.15 23.72 10.54
CA LEU A 411 8.80 22.43 10.48
C LEU A 411 7.77 21.39 10.91
N LEU A 412 7.48 20.41 10.05
CA LEU A 412 6.58 19.30 10.33
C LEU A 412 7.28 17.98 10.00
N TYR A 413 7.32 17.05 10.94
CA TYR A 413 7.91 15.73 10.72
C TYR A 413 7.26 14.63 11.55
N SER A 414 7.39 13.40 11.04
CA SER A 414 7.12 12.16 11.78
C SER A 414 8.41 11.68 12.44
N VAL A 415 8.30 11.02 13.60
CA VAL A 415 9.45 10.37 14.27
C VAL A 415 9.95 9.13 13.53
N GLY A 416 9.19 8.62 12.56
CA GLY A 416 9.59 7.45 11.77
C GLY A 416 9.60 6.15 12.56
N ALA A 417 10.26 5.13 12.01
CA ALA A 417 10.16 3.75 12.48
C ALA A 417 10.96 3.48 13.77
N ASP A 418 11.93 4.31 14.10
CA ASP A 418 12.62 4.21 15.39
C ASP A 418 11.78 4.74 16.56
N ALA A 419 10.74 5.54 16.28
CA ALA A 419 9.88 6.22 17.24
C ALA A 419 10.63 7.17 18.20
N GLU A 420 11.82 7.65 17.78
CA GLU A 420 12.65 8.58 18.54
C GLU A 420 12.63 9.96 17.87
N ASP A 421 12.49 11.04 18.63
CA ASP A 421 12.60 12.40 18.07
C ASP A 421 14.08 12.71 17.77
N ASN A 422 14.43 12.70 16.49
CA ASN A 422 15.78 12.99 16.01
C ASN A 422 15.95 14.49 15.62
N GLY A 423 15.06 15.35 16.10
CA GLY A 423 15.13 16.81 15.92
C GLY A 423 14.76 17.30 14.51
N GLY A 424 14.09 16.48 13.70
CA GLY A 424 13.74 16.78 12.31
C GLY A 424 14.90 16.50 11.34
N ALA A 425 15.83 15.60 11.69
CA ALA A 425 16.89 15.17 10.79
C ALA A 425 16.36 14.17 9.76
N HIS A 426 16.02 14.64 8.56
CA HIS A 426 15.37 13.80 7.53
C HIS A 426 16.20 12.56 7.16
N ASP A 427 15.55 11.40 7.24
CA ASP A 427 16.10 10.12 6.79
C ASP A 427 15.58 9.75 5.40
N TRP A 428 16.49 9.68 4.42
CA TRP A 428 16.18 9.29 3.05
C TRP A 428 15.82 7.80 2.91
N GLN A 429 16.16 6.98 3.90
CA GLN A 429 15.83 5.55 3.94
C GLN A 429 14.43 5.28 4.53
N TRP A 430 13.58 6.31 4.62
CA TRP A 430 12.26 6.17 5.23
C TRP A 430 11.41 5.08 4.58
N GLY A 431 11.03 4.08 5.39
CA GLY A 431 10.25 2.93 4.96
C GLY A 431 11.00 1.89 4.14
N GLU A 432 12.30 2.07 3.89
CA GLU A 432 13.16 1.01 3.33
C GLU A 432 13.69 0.09 4.44
N TYR A 433 13.93 0.66 5.62
CA TYR A 433 14.45 -0.07 6.77
C TYR A 433 13.73 0.32 8.06
N TRP A 434 13.65 -0.64 8.97
CA TRP A 434 13.12 -0.48 10.34
C TRP A 434 13.96 0.46 11.23
N ARG A 435 15.08 1.00 10.72
CA ARG A 435 15.92 2.00 11.38
C ARG A 435 15.72 3.42 10.87
N ALA A 436 14.74 3.61 9.98
CA ALA A 436 14.44 4.94 9.48
C ALA A 436 14.09 5.88 10.63
N ARG A 437 14.85 6.96 10.74
CA ARG A 437 14.66 8.03 11.73
C ARG A 437 13.52 8.95 11.29
N ASP A 438 13.52 10.17 11.82
CA ASP A 438 12.58 11.23 11.45
C ASP A 438 12.39 11.36 9.94
N TYR A 439 11.13 11.54 9.54
CA TYR A 439 10.78 11.94 8.20
C TYR A 439 10.19 13.34 8.17
N VAL A 440 10.97 14.27 7.64
CA VAL A 440 10.54 15.65 7.42
C VAL A 440 9.54 15.72 6.28
N LEU A 441 8.29 16.07 6.63
CA LEU A 441 7.20 16.32 5.70
C LEU A 441 7.29 17.75 5.13
N TRP A 442 7.74 18.71 5.95
CA TRP A 442 7.90 20.11 5.54
C TRP A 442 8.94 20.87 6.39
N PRO A 443 9.77 21.74 5.79
CA PRO A 443 9.94 21.93 4.35
C PRO A 443 10.42 20.64 3.70
N ILE A 444 10.01 20.38 2.45
CA ILE A 444 10.44 19.16 1.75
C ILE A 444 11.95 19.25 1.52
N PRO A 445 12.76 18.35 2.11
CA PRO A 445 14.21 18.43 1.98
C PRO A 445 14.64 18.23 0.53
N ASP A 446 15.76 18.84 0.16
CA ASP A 446 16.37 18.60 -1.14
C ASP A 446 17.09 17.25 -1.12
N ARG A 447 16.74 16.38 -2.07
CA ARG A 447 17.44 15.10 -2.24
C ARG A 447 18.92 15.39 -2.48
N PRO A 448 19.85 14.79 -1.71
CA PRO A 448 21.26 14.90 -2.01
C PRO A 448 21.50 14.35 -3.43
N ILE A 449 22.20 15.15 -4.23
CA ILE A 449 22.75 14.70 -5.50
C ILE A 449 23.91 13.78 -5.12
N GLU A 450 23.76 12.47 -5.37
CA GLU A 450 24.85 11.51 -5.20
C GLU A 450 25.72 11.44 -6.44
#